data_AF-A0A1I4G667-F1
#
_entry.id   AF-A0A1I4G667-F1
#
_cell.length_a   1.000
_cell.length_b   1.000
_cell.length_c   1.000
_cell.angle_alpha   90.00
_cell.angle_beta   90.00
_cell.angle_gamma   90.00
#
_symmetry.space_group_name_H-M   'P 1'
#
loop_
_entity.id
_entity.type
_entity.pdbx_description
1 polymer ?
#
loop_
_entity_poly.entity_id
_entity_poly.type
_entity_poly.pdbx_seq_one_letter_code
_entity_poly.pdbx_strand_id
1 'polypeptide(L)' 'MALSKAKKFRQKQEREGKYNPEINRLSWNGLDPAARLTPTFREHKEKLQRKHKWNHSLDNRDGSICLLYETI' A
#
# COMPACT_ATOMS: atom_id res chain seq x y z
N MET A 1 2.53 -32.25 1.93
CA MET A 1 1.45 -31.34 2.36
C MET A 1 0.10 -32.04 2.16
N ALA A 2 -0.53 -32.50 3.23
CA ALA A 2 -1.84 -33.14 3.12
C ALA A 2 -2.93 -32.08 2.87
N LEU A 3 -3.96 -32.43 2.09
CA LEU A 3 -5.14 -31.59 1.93
C LEU A 3 -5.82 -31.37 3.28
N SER A 4 -6.26 -30.14 3.56
CA SER A 4 -6.99 -29.83 4.78
C SER A 4 -8.29 -30.63 4.87
N LYS A 5 -8.73 -30.92 6.10
CA LYS A 5 -10.01 -31.62 6.35
C LYS A 5 -11.18 -30.93 5.63
N ALA A 6 -11.20 -29.61 5.65
CA ALA A 6 -12.22 -28.79 4.99
C ALA A 6 -12.23 -28.96 3.46
N LYS A 7 -11.05 -29.02 2.82
CA LYS A 7 -10.96 -29.22 1.36
C LYS A 7 -11.43 -30.61 0.95
N LYS A 8 -11.08 -31.64 1.72
CA LYS A 8 -11.56 -33.02 1.49
C LYS A 8 -13.08 -33.12 1.60
N PHE A 9 -13.68 -32.45 2.58
CA PHE A 9 -15.13 -32.42 2.76
C PHE A 9 -15.83 -31.77 1.56
N ARG A 10 -15.34 -30.62 1.07
CA ARG A 10 -15.92 -29.95 -0.11
C ARG A 10 -15.86 -30.81 -1.37
N GLN A 11 -14.72 -31.45 -1.63
CA GLN A 11 -14.57 -32.39 -2.75
C GLN A 11 -15.51 -33.61 -2.63
N LYS A 12 -15.83 -34.05 -1.40
CA LYS A 12 -16.84 -35.10 -1.19
C LYS A 12 -18.25 -34.60 -1.54
N GLN A 13 -18.63 -33.41 -1.10
CA GLN A 13 -19.95 -32.83 -1.39
C GLN A 13 -20.16 -32.59 -2.89
N GLU A 14 -19.13 -32.13 -3.60
CA GLU A 14 -19.17 -31.93 -5.05
C GLU A 14 -19.34 -33.26 -5.81
N ARG A 15 -18.65 -34.33 -5.38
CA ARG A 15 -18.85 -35.69 -5.93
C ARG A 15 -20.25 -36.25 -5.68
N GLU A 16 -20.87 -35.87 -4.57
CA GLU A 16 -22.26 -36.23 -4.24
C GLU A 16 -23.29 -35.37 -4.99
N GLY A 17 -22.85 -34.44 -5.87
CA GLY A 17 -23.73 -33.55 -6.62
C GLY A 17 -24.28 -32.37 -5.82
N LYS A 18 -23.74 -32.11 -4.63
CA LYS A 18 -24.16 -30.98 -3.80
C LYS A 18 -23.42 -29.70 -4.18
N TYR A 19 -24.02 -28.58 -3.79
CA TYR A 19 -23.54 -27.25 -4.14
C TYR A 19 -22.10 -26.97 -3.64
N ASN A 20 -21.26 -26.41 -4.52
CA ASN A 20 -19.90 -26.02 -4.20
C ASN A 20 -19.86 -24.57 -3.65
N PRO A 21 -19.52 -24.36 -2.37
CA PRO A 21 -19.53 -23.03 -1.76
C PRO A 21 -18.43 -22.10 -2.30
N GLU A 22 -17.44 -22.61 -3.04
CA GLU A 22 -16.42 -21.77 -3.68
C GLU A 22 -17.00 -20.91 -4.81
N ILE A 23 -18.12 -21.32 -5.42
CA ILE A 23 -18.79 -20.55 -6.50
C ILE A 23 -19.33 -19.21 -5.97
N ASN A 24 -19.86 -19.20 -4.74
CA ASN A 24 -20.38 -17.97 -4.11
C ASN A 24 -19.29 -17.14 -3.42
N ARG A 25 -18.05 -17.61 -3.35
CA ARG A 25 -16.99 -16.85 -2.69
C ARG A 25 -16.51 -15.75 -3.62
N LEU A 26 -16.45 -14.54 -3.05
CA LEU A 26 -15.82 -13.40 -3.69
C LEU A 26 -14.33 -13.67 -3.86
N SER A 27 -13.82 -13.36 -5.04
CA SER A 27 -12.39 -13.35 -5.34
C SER A 27 -11.85 -11.94 -5.17
N TRP A 28 -10.60 -11.82 -4.69
CA TRP A 28 -9.88 -10.56 -4.66
C TRP A 28 -9.43 -10.08 -6.05
N ASN A 29 -9.65 -10.88 -7.10
CA ASN A 29 -9.35 -10.54 -8.50
C ASN A 29 -7.91 -10.05 -8.72
N GLY A 30 -6.94 -10.71 -8.06
CA GLY A 30 -5.52 -10.37 -8.18
C GLY A 30 -5.09 -9.16 -7.34
N LEU A 31 -6.00 -8.54 -6.57
CA LEU A 31 -5.62 -7.56 -5.57
C LEU A 31 -5.10 -8.28 -4.33
N ASP A 32 -3.91 -7.87 -3.87
CA ASP A 32 -3.42 -8.26 -2.55
C ASP A 32 -3.83 -7.18 -1.53
N PRO A 33 -4.83 -7.46 -0.67
CA PRO A 33 -5.29 -6.49 0.32
C PRO A 33 -4.24 -6.17 1.39
N ALA A 34 -3.23 -7.04 1.58
CA ALA A 34 -2.15 -6.80 2.54
C ALA A 34 -1.07 -5.88 1.98
N ALA A 35 -0.89 -5.83 0.65
CA ALA A 35 0.17 -5.05 0.02
C ALA A 35 -0.19 -3.55 -0.16
N ARG A 36 -1.48 -3.21 -0.25
CA ARG A 36 -1.95 -1.83 -0.52
C ARG A 36 -2.55 -1.18 0.72
N LEU A 37 -1.76 -1.06 1.78
CA LEU A 37 -2.16 -0.36 2.98
C LEU A 37 -1.96 1.16 2.80
N THR A 38 -2.92 1.93 3.29
CA THR A 38 -2.73 3.38 3.46
C THR A 38 -1.66 3.64 4.51
N PRO A 39 -0.83 4.68 4.34
CA PRO A 39 0.21 4.98 5.31
C PRO A 39 -0.39 5.28 6.68
N THR A 40 0.30 4.85 7.73
CA THR A 40 -0.11 5.18 9.10
C THR A 40 0.01 6.68 9.36
N PHE A 41 -0.66 7.20 10.39
CA PHE A 41 -0.58 8.62 10.76
C PHE A 41 0.87 9.09 10.95
N ARG A 42 1.72 8.25 11.55
CA ARG A 42 3.14 8.53 11.78
C ARG A 42 3.91 8.63 10.46
N GLU A 43 3.75 7.66 9.58
CA GLU A 43 4.38 7.65 8.25
C GLU A 43 3.94 8.84 7.41
N HIS A 44 2.66 9.20 7.46
CA HIS A 44 2.13 10.36 6.75
C HIS A 44 2.76 11.66 7.26
N LYS A 45 2.87 11.83 8.58
CA LYS A 45 3.51 13.01 9.20
C LYS A 45 4.99 13.10 8.82
N GLU A 46 5.73 12.00 8.91
CA GLU A 46 7.14 11.96 8.50
C GLU A 46 7.32 12.26 7.01
N LYS A 47 6.45 11.70 6.16
CA LYS A 47 6.47 11.95 4.72
C LYS A 47 6.23 13.42 4.42
N LEU A 48 5.26 14.07 5.06
CA LEU A 48 5.02 15.51 4.88
C LEU A 48 6.23 16.36 5.26
N GLN A 49 6.87 16.05 6.38
CA GLN A 49 8.08 16.76 6.83
C GLN A 49 9.27 16.57 5.86
N ARG A 50 9.44 15.38 5.29
CA ARG A 50 10.55 15.07 4.38
C ARG A 50 10.30 15.44 2.93
N LYS A 51 9.04 15.49 2.49
CA LYS A 51 8.67 15.72 1.08
C LYS A 51 8.99 17.14 0.62
N HIS A 52 8.79 18.13 1.50
CA HIS A 52 9.00 19.54 1.18
C HIS A 52 10.14 20.11 2.03
N LYS A 53 11.34 19.53 1.92
CA LYS A 53 12.53 20.06 2.61
C LYS A 53 12.89 21.43 2.02
N TRP A 54 12.74 22.47 2.83
CA TRP A 54 13.33 23.78 2.60
C TRP A 54 14.81 23.73 3.00
N ASN A 55 15.71 24.28 2.19
CA ASN A 55 17.12 24.42 2.57
C ASN A 55 17.26 25.49 3.66
N HIS A 56 17.34 25.07 4.92
CA HIS A 56 17.46 25.95 6.08
C HIS A 56 18.79 26.72 6.16
N SER A 57 19.72 26.53 5.21
CA SER A 57 20.97 27.30 5.14
C SER A 57 20.78 28.72 4.59
N LEU A 58 19.57 29.08 4.18
CA LEU A 58 19.19 30.47 3.90
C LEU A 58 18.49 31.04 5.13
N ASP A 59 19.28 31.50 6.09
CA ASP A 59 18.82 32.23 7.29
C ASP A 59 18.39 33.67 6.92
N ASN A 60 17.58 33.82 5.87
CA ASN A 60 16.96 35.08 5.51
C ASN A 60 15.46 34.82 5.37
N ARG A 61 14.68 35.51 6.21
CA ARG A 61 13.21 35.43 6.27
C ARG A 61 12.48 35.93 5.02
N ASP A 62 13.21 36.26 3.94
CA ASP A 62 12.64 36.78 2.71
C ASP A 62 13.08 35.89 1.54
N GLY A 63 12.14 35.07 1.07
CA GLY A 63 12.32 34.04 0.04
C GLY A 63 12.61 34.59 -1.36
N SER A 64 13.74 35.27 -1.54
CA SER A 64 14.28 35.63 -2.84
C SER A 64 15.64 34.96 -3.04
N ILE A 65 15.77 34.18 -4.13
CA ILE A 65 17.03 33.59 -4.56
C ILE A 65 17.83 34.71 -5.23
N CYS A 66 18.70 35.38 -4.48
CA CYS A 66 19.67 36.30 -5.06
C CYS A 66 20.77 35.50 -5.76
N LEU A 67 20.64 35.28 -7.07
CA LEU A 67 21.75 34.87 -7.92
C LEU A 67 22.57 36.13 -8.24
N LEU A 68 23.59 36.41 -7.43
CA LEU A 68 24.61 37.38 -7.80
C LEU A 68 25.49 36.74 -8.89
N TYR A 69 25.23 37.11 -10.14
CA TYR A 69 26.19 36.91 -11.22
C TYR A 69 27.30 37.94 -11.02
N GLU A 70 28.50 37.49 -10.68
CA GLU A 70 29.70 38.32 -10.77
C GLU A 70 29.93 38.66 -12.25
N THR A 71 29.69 39.92 -12.60
CA THR A 71 30.19 40.49 -13.84
C THR A 71 31.67 40.79 -13.67
N ILE A 72 32.49 40.12 -14.48
CA ILE A 72 33.93 40.38 -14.70
C ILE A 72 34.16 41.83 -15.09
#